data_AF-A0A090MJK2-F1
#
_entry.id   AF-A0A090MJK2-F1
#
_cell.length_a   1.000
_cell.length_b   1.000
_cell.length_c   1.000
_cell.angle_alpha   90.00
_cell.angle_beta   90.00
_cell.angle_gamma   90.00
#
_symmetry.space_group_name_H-M   'P 1'
#
loop_
_entity.id
_entity.type
_entity.pdbx_description
1 polymer ?
#
loop_
_entity_poly.entity_id
_entity_poly.type
_entity_poly.pdbx_seq_one_letter_code
_entity_poly.pdbx_strand_id
1 'polypeptide(L)'
;MRALDKAKLPWTETFIGGGVTAVVAAAEAGLGAAPLARRIAPPGLIDIGATYKLPKLGRSKVMLYSRVSDAAQLAALRTISAAFRKIVLAA
;
A
#
# COMPACT_ATOMS: atom_id res chain seq x y z
N MET A 1 -7.15 -12.83 1.38
CA MET A 1 -6.69 -11.50 0.93
C MET A 1 -7.94 -10.71 0.58
N ARG A 2 -8.29 -9.66 1.35
CA ARG A 2 -9.67 -9.14 1.40
C ARG A 2 -10.29 -8.77 0.04
N ALA A 3 -9.51 -8.26 -0.91
CA ALA A 3 -10.04 -7.89 -2.23
C ALA A 3 -10.40 -9.14 -3.05
N LEU A 4 -9.55 -10.17 -3.04
CA LEU A 4 -9.80 -11.46 -3.70
C LEU A 4 -10.93 -12.23 -3.01
N ASP A 5 -10.96 -12.21 -1.67
CA ASP A 5 -12.02 -12.85 -0.88
C ASP A 5 -13.41 -12.27 -1.24
N LYS A 6 -13.51 -10.94 -1.34
CA LYS A 6 -14.74 -10.24 -1.78
C LYS A 6 -15.13 -10.56 -3.22
N ALA A 7 -14.14 -10.75 -4.10
CA ALA A 7 -14.34 -11.13 -5.49
C ALA A 7 -14.60 -12.64 -5.67
N LYS A 8 -14.56 -13.43 -4.58
CA LYS A 8 -14.68 -14.90 -4.60
C LYS A 8 -13.66 -15.56 -5.55
N LEU A 9 -12.48 -14.96 -5.68
CA LEU A 9 -11.40 -15.51 -6.49
C LEU A 9 -10.61 -16.51 -5.64
N PRO A 10 -10.41 -17.75 -6.11
CA PRO A 10 -9.57 -18.71 -5.41
C PRO A 10 -8.13 -18.21 -5.41
N TRP A 11 -7.48 -18.26 -4.27
CA TRP A 11 -6.08 -17.89 -4.10
C TRP A 11 -5.46 -18.74 -2.99
N THR A 12 -4.15 -18.85 -3.01
CA THR A 12 -3.36 -19.47 -1.94
C THR A 12 -2.26 -18.51 -1.50
N GLU A 13 -1.88 -18.58 -0.24
CA GLU A 13 -0.77 -17.82 0.29
C GLU A 13 0.53 -18.57 0.05
N THR A 14 1.38 -18.05 -0.83
CA THR A 14 2.68 -18.69 -1.16
C THR A 14 3.83 -18.16 -0.33
N PHE A 15 3.72 -16.92 0.18
CA PHE A 15 4.77 -16.25 0.94
C PHE A 15 4.20 -15.16 1.85
N ILE A 16 4.72 -15.07 3.08
CA ILE A 16 4.48 -13.96 4.02
C ILE A 16 5.84 -13.36 4.39
N GLY A 17 6.02 -12.06 4.12
CA GLY A 17 7.25 -11.34 4.45
C GLY A 17 7.04 -10.32 5.57
N GLY A 18 8.11 -10.00 6.31
CA GLY A 18 8.09 -9.00 7.39
C GLY A 18 7.93 -7.54 6.93
N GLY A 19 7.80 -7.29 5.63
CA GLY A 19 7.64 -5.95 5.07
C GLY A 19 7.53 -5.95 3.55
N VAL A 20 7.29 -4.76 2.99
CA VAL A 20 7.09 -4.56 1.54
C VAL A 20 8.31 -5.02 0.73
N THR A 21 9.52 -4.77 1.22
CA THR A 21 10.77 -5.16 0.55
C THR A 21 10.87 -6.67 0.37
N ALA A 22 10.54 -7.45 1.40
CA ALA A 22 10.54 -8.91 1.34
C ALA A 22 9.49 -9.44 0.34
N VAL A 23 8.30 -8.84 0.32
CA VAL A 23 7.22 -9.22 -0.60
C VAL A 23 7.57 -8.87 -2.05
N VAL A 24 8.21 -7.73 -2.29
CA VAL A 24 8.69 -7.34 -3.62
C VAL A 24 9.75 -8.33 -4.11
N ALA A 25 10.75 -8.65 -3.29
CA ALA A 25 11.77 -9.63 -3.64
C ALA A 25 11.18 -11.02 -3.96
N ALA A 26 10.16 -11.45 -3.20
CA ALA A 26 9.46 -12.71 -3.47
C ALA A 26 8.71 -12.68 -4.82
N ALA A 27 8.10 -11.55 -5.18
CA ALA A 27 7.44 -11.38 -6.47
C ALA A 27 8.45 -11.36 -7.64
N GLU A 28 9.58 -10.66 -7.48
CA GLU A 28 10.66 -10.64 -8.47
C GLU A 28 11.30 -12.02 -8.64
N ALA A 29 11.37 -12.81 -7.58
CA ALA A 29 11.82 -14.21 -7.61
C ALA A 29 10.77 -15.19 -8.20
N GLY A 30 9.58 -14.71 -8.57
CA GLY A 30 8.55 -15.52 -9.21
C GLY A 30 7.76 -16.43 -8.24
N LEU A 31 7.79 -16.17 -6.94
CA LEU A 31 7.04 -16.96 -5.94
C LEU A 31 5.52 -16.71 -6.00
N GLY A 32 5.08 -15.66 -6.69
CA GLY A 32 3.66 -15.34 -6.87
C GLY A 32 3.44 -13.88 -7.26
N ALA A 33 2.19 -13.44 -7.10
CA ALA A 33 1.78 -12.06 -7.34
C ALA A 33 1.68 -11.26 -6.03
N ALA A 34 2.18 -10.03 -6.03
CA ALA A 34 2.13 -9.13 -4.87
C ALA A 34 1.17 -7.94 -5.11
N PRO A 35 0.28 -7.61 -4.15
CA PRO A 35 -0.52 -6.40 -4.23
C PRO A 35 0.33 -5.17 -3.92
N LEU A 36 0.72 -4.42 -4.95
CA LEU A 36 1.57 -3.24 -4.83
C LEU A 36 0.86 -1.98 -5.32
N ALA A 37 1.17 -0.84 -4.70
CA ALA A 37 0.81 0.46 -5.27
C ALA A 37 1.73 0.74 -6.47
N ARG A 38 1.17 1.23 -7.58
CA ARG A 38 1.93 1.48 -8.82
C ARG A 38 3.21 2.28 -8.63
N ARG A 39 3.20 3.26 -7.73
CA ARG A 39 4.37 4.12 -7.44
C ARG A 39 5.56 3.41 -6.79
N ILE A 40 5.35 2.25 -6.18
CA ILE A 40 6.39 1.46 -5.49
C ILE A 40 6.70 0.15 -6.21
N ALA A 41 6.00 -0.14 -7.32
CA ALA A 41 6.28 -1.34 -8.08
C ALA A 41 7.65 -1.19 -8.76
N PRO A 42 8.59 -2.11 -8.55
CA PRO A 42 9.88 -2.08 -9.23
C PRO A 42 9.69 -2.30 -10.74
N PRO A 43 10.62 -1.82 -11.58
CA PRO A 43 10.55 -1.98 -13.04
C PRO A 43 10.52 -3.44 -13.52
N GLY A 44 11.02 -4.38 -12.70
CA GLY A 44 11.07 -5.81 -13.03
C GLY A 44 9.73 -6.54 -12.92
N LEU A 45 8.69 -5.89 -12.42
CA LEU A 45 7.36 -6.48 -12.27
C LEU A 45 6.37 -5.96 -13.32
N ILE A 46 5.44 -6.82 -13.71
CA ILE A 46 4.35 -6.49 -14.62
C ILE A 46 3.01 -6.41 -13.87
N ASP A 47 2.12 -5.50 -14.31
CA ASP A 47 0.75 -5.42 -13.81
C ASP A 47 -0.09 -6.53 -14.45
N ILE A 48 -0.45 -7.54 -13.67
CA ILE A 48 -1.26 -8.68 -14.12
C ILE A 48 -2.77 -8.47 -13.92
N GLY A 49 -3.18 -7.33 -13.34
CA GLY A 49 -4.55 -7.14 -12.87
C GLY A 49 -5.61 -7.25 -13.97
N ALA A 50 -5.35 -6.66 -15.14
CA ALA A 50 -6.27 -6.72 -16.28
C ALA A 50 -6.34 -8.14 -16.87
N THR A 51 -5.19 -8.78 -17.07
CA THR A 51 -5.06 -10.11 -17.69
C THR A 51 -5.83 -11.18 -16.91
N TYR A 52 -5.75 -11.14 -15.58
CA TYR A 52 -6.43 -12.12 -14.71
C TYR A 52 -7.76 -11.61 -14.13
N LYS A 53 -8.29 -10.48 -14.63
CA LYS A 53 -9.54 -9.85 -14.15
C LYS A 53 -9.55 -9.65 -12.63
N LEU A 54 -8.42 -9.27 -12.06
CA LEU A 54 -8.27 -9.09 -10.61
C LEU A 54 -9.01 -7.82 -10.16
N PRO A 55 -9.64 -7.83 -8.98
CA PRO A 55 -10.26 -6.65 -8.41
C PRO A 55 -9.21 -5.56 -8.16
N LYS A 56 -9.60 -4.30 -8.36
CA LYS A 56 -8.76 -3.17 -7.98
C LYS A 56 -8.46 -3.20 -6.49
N LEU A 57 -7.21 -2.95 -6.13
CA LEU A 57 -6.82 -2.78 -4.74
C LEU A 57 -7.49 -1.52 -4.17
N GLY A 58 -8.04 -1.64 -2.96
CA GLY A 58 -8.57 -0.49 -2.24
C GLY A 58 -7.45 0.47 -1.80
N ARG A 59 -7.84 1.66 -1.35
CA ARG A 59 -6.89 2.62 -0.75
C ARG A 59 -6.48 2.15 0.65
N SER A 60 -5.18 2.20 0.94
CA SER A 60 -4.67 2.04 2.30
C SER A 60 -5.02 3.27 3.14
N LYS A 61 -5.55 3.04 4.35
CA LYS A 61 -5.80 4.11 5.33
C LYS A 61 -4.53 4.31 6.16
N VAL A 62 -4.01 5.53 6.18
CA VAL A 62 -2.89 5.93 7.03
C VAL A 62 -3.42 6.90 8.08
N MET A 63 -3.06 6.69 9.35
CA MET A 63 -3.42 7.57 10.45
C MET A 63 -2.18 8.10 11.14
N LEU A 64 -2.16 9.41 11.37
CA LEU A 64 -1.14 10.07 12.19
C LEU A 64 -1.60 10.05 13.64
N TYR A 65 -0.95 9.24 14.47
CA TYR A 65 -1.13 9.27 15.91
C TYR A 65 -0.20 10.33 16.50
N SER A 66 -0.76 11.25 17.27
CA SER A 66 -0.01 12.34 17.90
C SER A 66 -0.53 12.60 19.31
N ARG A 67 0.37 12.89 20.23
CA ARG A 67 0.07 13.44 21.55
C ARG A 67 0.64 14.86 21.57
N VAL A 68 -0.22 15.84 21.84
CA VAL A 68 0.15 17.26 21.83
C VAL A 68 -0.07 17.81 23.24
N SER A 69 0.96 18.38 23.83
CA SER A 69 0.94 18.97 25.19
C SER A 69 1.14 20.48 25.22
N ASP A 70 1.60 21.09 24.12
CA ASP A 70 1.89 22.52 24.05
C ASP A 70 1.65 23.11 22.65
N ALA A 71 1.74 24.44 22.55
CA ALA A 71 1.49 25.18 21.32
C ALA A 71 2.51 24.90 20.21
N ALA A 72 3.77 24.60 20.55
CA ALA A 72 4.82 24.30 19.57
C ALA A 72 4.57 22.93 18.92
N GLN A 73 4.20 21.92 19.71
CA GLN A 73 3.80 20.61 19.22
C GLN A 73 2.54 20.67 18.34
N LEU A 74 1.56 21.51 18.70
CA LEU A 74 0.37 21.72 17.88
C LEU A 74 0.71 22.35 16.52
N ALA A 75 1.63 23.33 16.52
CA ALA A 75 2.11 23.96 15.30
C ALA A 75 2.84 22.97 14.39
N ALA A 76 3.69 22.11 14.97
CA ALA A 76 4.37 21.04 14.23
C ALA A 76 3.36 20.04 13.62
N LEU A 77 2.37 19.58 14.40
CA LEU A 77 1.32 18.69 13.92
C LEU A 77 0.52 19.32 12.76
N ARG A 78 0.18 20.60 12.87
CA ARG A 78 -0.52 21.34 11.80
C ARG A 78 0.31 21.42 10.52
N THR A 79 1.61 21.66 10.64
CA THR A 79 2.56 21.72 9.52
C THR A 79 2.62 20.38 8.78
N ILE A 80 2.82 19.28 9.52
CA ILE A 80 2.85 17.92 8.94
C ILE A 80 1.50 17.60 8.29
N SER A 81 0.39 17.89 8.97
CA SER A 81 -0.96 17.65 8.44
C SER A 81 -1.25 18.43 7.16
N ALA A 82 -0.78 19.68 7.06
CA ALA A 82 -0.90 20.49 5.86
C ALA A 82 -0.10 19.91 4.70
N ALA A 83 1.14 19.46 4.95
CA ALA A 83 1.97 18.80 3.93
C ALA A 83 1.30 17.54 3.37
N PHE A 84 0.77 16.66 4.23
CA PHE A 84 0.07 15.46 3.80
C PHE A 84 -1.26 15.75 3.08
N ARG A 85 -2.04 16.77 3.51
CA ARG A 85 -3.26 17.18 2.80
C ARG A 85 -2.97 17.61 1.36
N LYS A 86 -1.88 18.35 1.13
CA LYS A 86 -1.47 18.76 -0.22
C LYS A 86 -1.18 17.56 -1.12
N ILE A 87 -0.55 16.52 -0.58
CA ILE A 87 -0.24 15.28 -1.32
C ILE A 87 -1.52 14.52 -1.67
N VAL A 88 -2.49 14.43 -0.75
CA VAL A 88 -3.77 13.75 -1.02
C VAL A 88 -4.60 14.49 -2.07
N LEU A 89 -4.58 15.82 -2.09
CA LEU A 89 -5.31 16.62 -3.09
C LEU A 89 -4.67 16.56 -4.49
N ALA A 90 -3.38 16.20 -4.58
CA ALA A 90 -2.64 16.10 -5.84
C ALA A 90 -2.61 14.68 -6.43
N ALA A 91 -3.20 13.68 -5.75
CA ALA A 91 -3.15 12.26 -6.08
C ALA A 91 -4.53 11.68 -6.42
#